data_AF-A0A7Y0SJA5-F1
#
_entry.id   AF-A0A7Y0SJA5-F1
#
_cell.length_a   1.000
_cell.length_b   1.000
_cell.length_c   1.000
_cell.angle_alpha   90.00
_cell.angle_beta   90.00
_cell.angle_gamma   90.00
#
_symmetry.space_group_name_H-M   'P 1'
#
loop_
_entity.id
_entity.type
_entity.pdbx_description
1 polymer ?
#
loop_
_entity_poly.entity_id
_entity_poly.type
_entity_poly.pdbx_seq_one_letter_code
_entity_poly.pdbx_strand_id
1 'polypeptide(L)' 'EIIARFHSEADADAAEQEFVNRFAKNQIPDEMPEFDFDAGRPVSNLLKEAGLCPSSSDAMRMVKQGAVKIDGEKIADS' A
#
# COMPACT_ATOMS: atom_id res chain seq x y z
N GLU A 1 -24.54 5.21 -16.41
CA GLU A 1 -23.79 3.95 -16.46
C GLU A 1 -22.65 4.00 -15.44
N ILE A 2 -22.85 3.40 -14.25
CA ILE A 2 -22.28 2.13 -13.73
C ILE A 2 -20.76 2.18 -13.48
N ILE A 3 -20.31 2.87 -12.41
CA ILE A 3 -19.18 2.44 -11.54
C ILE A 3 -19.42 2.92 -10.08
N ALA A 4 -20.26 3.93 -9.84
CA ALA A 4 -20.51 4.52 -8.51
C ALA A 4 -21.42 3.72 -7.55
N ARG A 5 -21.53 2.38 -7.67
CA ARG A 5 -22.46 1.57 -6.85
C ARG A 5 -21.80 0.58 -5.88
N PHE A 6 -20.48 0.41 -5.86
CA PHE A 6 -19.86 -0.73 -5.18
C PHE A 6 -18.56 -0.49 -4.40
N HIS A 7 -18.24 0.76 -4.02
CA HIS A 7 -17.22 1.01 -2.99
C HIS A 7 -17.75 2.02 -1.99
N SER A 8 -18.14 1.47 -0.84
CA SER A 8 -18.65 2.12 0.35
C SER A 8 -17.71 3.23 0.80
N GLU A 9 -18.20 4.47 0.93
CA GLU A 9 -17.48 5.55 1.64
C GLU A 9 -16.95 5.07 3.00
N ALA A 10 -17.71 4.18 3.66
CA ALA A 10 -17.34 3.57 4.93
C ALA A 10 -16.08 2.68 4.88
N ASP A 11 -15.80 2.01 3.77
CA ASP A 11 -14.59 1.16 3.64
C ASP A 11 -13.35 2.00 3.36
N ALA A 12 -13.52 3.12 2.64
CA ALA A 12 -12.44 4.08 2.40
C ALA A 12 -12.02 4.77 3.71
N ASP A 13 -12.98 5.19 4.53
CA ASP A 13 -12.71 5.86 5.81
C ASP A 13 -12.06 4.90 6.83
N ALA A 14 -12.46 3.62 6.85
CA ALA A 14 -11.88 2.61 7.73
C ALA A 14 -10.43 2.28 7.34
N ALA A 15 -10.15 2.14 6.04
CA ALA A 15 -8.80 1.94 5.54
C ALA A 15 -7.90 3.15 5.81
N GLU A 16 -8.45 4.37 5.69
CA GLU A 16 -7.72 5.60 6.02
C GLU A 16 -7.43 5.70 7.52
N GLN A 17 -8.37 5.35 8.39
CA GLN A 17 -8.15 5.35 9.85
C GLN A 17 -7.15 4.29 10.31
N GLU A 18 -7.19 3.07 9.75
CA GLU A 18 -6.16 2.06 10.03
C GLU A 18 -4.78 2.50 9.53
N PHE A 19 -4.72 3.11 8.35
CA PHE A 19 -3.50 3.66 7.79
C PHE A 19 -2.95 4.79 8.66
N VAL A 20 -3.78 5.76 9.06
CA VAL A 20 -3.41 6.88 9.94
C VAL A 20 -2.94 6.38 11.30
N ASN A 21 -3.62 5.41 11.92
CA ASN A 21 -3.21 4.91 13.24
C ASN A 21 -1.87 4.14 13.18
N ARG A 22 -1.58 3.44 12.08
CA ARG A 22 -0.31 2.73 11.89
C ARG A 22 0.84 3.67 11.48
N PHE A 23 0.57 4.67 10.64
CA PHE A 23 1.58 5.65 10.21
C PHE A 23 1.84 6.77 11.23
N ALA A 24 0.82 7.25 11.96
CA ALA A 24 0.93 8.43 12.83
C ALA A 24 1.84 8.22 14.04
N LYS A 25 2.11 6.96 14.43
CA LYS A 25 2.95 6.68 15.59
C LYS A 25 4.41 6.36 15.25
N ASN A 26 4.79 6.18 13.96
CA ASN A 26 6.12 5.70 13.57
C ASN A 26 6.58 4.44 14.36
N GLN A 27 5.65 3.73 15.00
CA GLN A 27 5.91 2.53 15.75
C GLN A 27 5.68 1.39 14.77
N ILE A 28 6.77 0.77 14.33
CA ILE A 28 6.74 -0.51 13.64
C ILE A 28 5.97 -1.46 14.57
N PRO A 29 4.86 -2.06 14.13
CA PRO A 29 4.15 -3.06 14.91
C PRO A 29 5.10 -4.16 15.38
N ASP A 30 4.97 -4.59 16.63
CA ASP A 30 5.78 -5.70 17.18
C ASP A 30 5.48 -7.02 16.43
N GLU A 31 4.27 -7.16 15.89
CA GLU A 31 3.86 -8.25 15.01
C GLU A 31 3.45 -7.68 13.64
N MET A 32 4.20 -8.02 12.59
CA MET A 32 3.92 -7.63 11.21
C MET A 32 3.78 -8.87 10.33
N PRO A 33 2.85 -8.89 9.36
CA PRO A 33 2.80 -9.97 8.38
C PRO A 33 4.10 -10.04 7.58
N GLU A 34 4.70 -11.23 7.54
CA GLU A 34 5.86 -11.53 6.70
C GLU A 34 5.41 -12.17 5.38
N PHE A 35 6.09 -11.81 4.31
CA PHE A 35 5.82 -12.32 2.97
C PHE A 35 7.14 -12.66 2.28
N ASP A 36 7.21 -13.87 1.72
CA ASP A 36 8.35 -14.31 0.92
C ASP A 36 8.09 -14.08 -0.56
N PHE A 37 9.06 -13.46 -1.24
CA PHE A 37 9.00 -13.19 -2.67
C PHE A 37 10.33 -13.49 -3.35
N ASP A 38 10.25 -13.99 -4.59
CA ASP A 38 11.43 -14.15 -5.43
C ASP A 38 12.03 -12.79 -5.83
N ALA A 39 13.36 -12.75 -5.94
CA ALA A 39 14.08 -11.56 -6.39
C ALA A 39 13.81 -11.24 -7.87
N GLY A 40 13.97 -9.96 -8.25
CA GLY A 40 13.79 -9.49 -9.64
C GLY A 40 12.34 -9.15 -10.01
N ARG A 41 11.45 -9.04 -9.01
CA ARG A 41 10.04 -8.67 -9.23
C ARG A 41 9.84 -7.15 -9.11
N PRO A 42 8.92 -6.58 -9.90
CA PRO A 42 8.53 -5.17 -9.74
C PRO A 42 7.92 -4.91 -8.36
N VAL A 43 8.30 -3.79 -7.74
CA VAL A 43 7.79 -3.40 -6.42
C VAL A 43 6.27 -3.24 -6.40
N SER A 44 5.68 -2.84 -7.53
CA SER A 44 4.24 -2.69 -7.72
C SER A 44 3.48 -4.01 -7.56
N ASN A 45 4.09 -5.13 -7.95
CA ASN A 45 3.52 -6.45 -7.78
C ASN A 45 3.65 -6.92 -6.32
N LEU A 46 4.77 -6.64 -5.66
CA LEU A 46 4.96 -6.92 -4.24
C LEU A 46 3.90 -6.21 -3.38
N LEU A 47 3.67 -4.92 -3.63
CA LEU A 47 2.67 -4.12 -2.91
C LEU A 47 1.25 -4.66 -3.10
N LYS A 48 0.92 -5.12 -4.31
CA LYS A 48 -0.38 -5.73 -4.59
C LYS A 48 -0.52 -7.10 -3.91
N GLU A 49 0.48 -7.96 -4.01
CA GLU A 49 0.46 -9.30 -3.44
C GLU A 49 0.47 -9.30 -1.91
N ALA A 50 1.15 -8.33 -1.29
CA ALA A 50 1.10 -8.08 0.14
C ALA A 50 -0.23 -7.43 0.62
N GLY A 51 -1.17 -7.14 -0.29
CA GLY A 51 -2.45 -6.52 0.04
C GLY A 51 -2.37 -5.04 0.41
N LEU A 52 -1.23 -4.39 0.17
CA LEU A 52 -1.01 -2.96 0.48
C LEU A 52 -1.61 -2.04 -0.58
N CYS A 53 -1.90 -2.56 -1.78
CA CYS A 53 -2.54 -1.83 -2.86
C CYS A 53 -3.58 -2.71 -3.57
N PRO A 54 -4.71 -2.14 -4.04
CA PRO A 54 -5.76 -2.89 -4.73
C PRO A 54 -5.33 -3.36 -6.13
N SER A 55 -4.37 -2.68 -6.76
CA SER A 55 -3.88 -3.00 -8.10
C SER A 55 -2.42 -2.62 -8.29
N SER A 56 -1.74 -3.24 -9.27
CA SER A 56 -0.36 -2.88 -9.62
C SER A 56 -0.27 -1.43 -10.17
N SER A 57 -1.34 -0.95 -10.82
CA SER A 57 -1.41 0.43 -11.32
C SER A 57 -1.54 1.45 -10.18
N ASP A 58 -2.31 1.14 -9.13
CA ASP A 58 -2.37 1.97 -7.93
C ASP A 58 -1.06 1.94 -7.17
N ALA A 59 -0.45 0.76 -7.02
CA ALA A 59 0.88 0.64 -6.42
C ALA A 59 1.91 1.53 -7.15
N MET A 60 1.88 1.51 -8.49
CA MET A 60 2.76 2.35 -9.30
C MET A 60 2.53 3.85 -9.07
N ARG A 61 1.27 4.26 -8.95
CA ARG A 61 0.90 5.64 -8.63
C ARG A 61 1.39 6.04 -7.24
N MET A 62 1.25 5.17 -6.24
CA MET A 62 1.74 5.39 -4.88
C MET A 62 3.26 5.55 -4.84
N VAL A 63 3.99 4.72 -5.58
CA VAL A 63 5.45 4.85 -5.73
C VAL A 63 5.81 6.20 -6.35
N LYS A 64 5.18 6.59 -7.45
CA LYS A 64 5.43 7.88 -8.12
C LYS A 64 5.10 9.09 -7.23
N GLN A 65 4.14 8.95 -6.32
CA GLN A 65 3.78 9.99 -5.35
C GLN A 65 4.70 10.01 -4.13
N GLY A 66 5.67 9.09 -4.03
CA GLY A 66 6.61 8.99 -2.91
C GLY A 66 5.95 8.51 -1.62
N ALA A 67 4.83 7.77 -1.73
CA ALA A 67 4.11 7.18 -0.61
C ALA A 67 4.69 5.83 -0.16
N VAL A 68 5.55 5.21 -0.98
CA VAL A 68 6.18 3.92 -0.68
C VAL A 68 7.61 4.13 -0.18
N LYS A 69 7.99 3.41 0.88
CA LYS A 69 9.32 3.43 1.46
C LYS A 69 9.84 2.00 1.70
N ILE A 70 11.13 1.79 1.46
CA ILE A 70 11.86 0.57 1.84
C ILE A 70 12.91 1.01 2.86
N ASP A 71 12.93 0.38 4.04
CA ASP A 71 13.84 0.74 5.15
C ASP A 71 13.84 2.25 5.50
N GLY A 72 12.69 2.90 5.33
CA GLY A 72 12.51 4.33 5.57
C GLY A 72 12.90 5.25 4.40
N GLU A 73 13.57 4.73 3.37
CA GLU A 73 13.90 5.47 2.17
C GLU A 73 12.77 5.43 1.15
N LYS A 74 12.39 6.60 0.63
CA LYS A 74 11.37 6.68 -0.42
C LYS A 74 11.90 6.06 -1.70
N ILE A 75 11.12 5.19 -2.30
CA ILE A 75 11.44 4.63 -3.61
C ILE A 75 10.75 5.44 -4.71
N ALA A 76 11.45 5.66 -5.81
CA ALA A 76 10.90 6.20 -7.04
C ALA A 76 11.06 5.14 -8.13
N ASP A 77 9.96 4.82 -8.81
CA ASP A 77 10.01 3.97 -10.01
C ASP A 77 10.57 4.82 -11.14
N SER A 78 11.76 4.46 -11.62
CA SER A 78 12.45 5.08 -12.77
C SER A 78 12.14 4.33 -14.05
#